data_AF-A0A820L060-F1
#
_entry.id   AF-A0A820L060-F1
#
_cell.length_a   1.000
_cell.length_b   1.000
_cell.length_c   1.000
_cell.angle_alpha   90.00
_cell.angle_beta   90.00
_cell.angle_gamma   90.00
#
_symmetry.space_group_name_H-M   'P 1'
#
loop_
_entity.id
_entity.type
_entity.pdbx_description
1 polymer ?
#
loop_
_entity_poly.entity_id
_entity_poly.type
_entity_poly.pdbx_seq_one_letter_code
_entity_poly.pdbx_strand_id
1 'polypeptide(L)'
;NNNYNNQFCLSPLDFPTLPGAQRTTMYGYKSSNNTNNNDNVLLAKLDELSQNIARMNESLEKLSSANSKFEKFMIHMIEKNNEMENNIQELRTNEQLIKTNMVQLQIYSNRHENLFTKLLLPMLNDLTKFVLRMNRDKDDKLIDADFGVTLERLRAQLNKALEGKDFC
;
A
#
# COMPACT_ATOMS: atom_id res chain seq x y z
N ASN A 1 -6.94 17.58 -23.13
CA ASN A 1 -6.68 17.58 -21.68
C ASN A 1 -7.86 18.22 -20.97
N ASN A 2 -8.88 17.43 -20.64
CA ASN A 2 -10.05 17.90 -19.91
C ASN A 2 -9.78 17.77 -18.41
N ASN A 3 -9.68 18.93 -17.76
CA ASN A 3 -9.46 19.09 -16.33
C ASN A 3 -10.85 19.18 -15.66
N TYR A 4 -11.38 18.05 -15.16
CA TYR A 4 -12.62 18.02 -14.40
C TYR A 4 -12.33 18.33 -12.93
N ASN A 5 -12.14 19.61 -12.63
CA ASN A 5 -12.11 20.13 -11.27
C ASN A 5 -13.57 20.28 -10.78
N ASN A 6 -14.21 19.18 -10.39
CA ASN A 6 -15.48 19.24 -9.68
C ASN A 6 -15.20 19.44 -8.19
N GLN A 7 -14.91 20.68 -7.81
CA GLN A 7 -15.01 21.15 -6.43
C GLN A 7 -16.50 21.15 -6.05
N PHE A 8 -16.97 20.06 -5.45
CA PHE A 8 -18.24 20.06 -4.73
C PHE A 8 -18.08 20.90 -3.46
N CYS A 9 -18.29 22.21 -3.58
CA CYS A 9 -18.56 23.06 -2.43
C CYS A 9 -19.95 22.73 -1.90
N LEU A 10 -20.04 21.72 -1.03
CA LEU A 10 -21.19 21.53 -0.17
C LEU A 10 -21.08 22.57 0.95
N SER A 11 -21.68 23.73 0.73
CA SER A 11 -21.94 24.68 1.81
C SER A 11 -22.76 23.95 2.89
N PRO A 12 -22.47 24.13 4.19
CA PRO A 12 -23.36 23.65 5.23
C PRO A 12 -24.70 24.36 5.06
N LEU A 13 -25.76 23.61 4.79
CA LEU A 13 -27.10 24.16 4.82
C LEU A 13 -27.47 24.32 6.30
N ASP A 14 -27.31 25.53 6.83
CA ASP A 14 -27.75 25.87 8.18
C ASP A 14 -29.28 25.74 8.24
N PHE A 15 -29.75 24.61 8.77
CA PHE A 15 -31.16 24.45 9.10
C PHE A 15 -31.47 25.30 10.33
N PRO A 16 -32.50 26.17 10.28
CA PRO A 16 -32.90 26.95 11.45
C PRO A 16 -33.34 25.99 12.57
N THR A 17 -32.86 26.24 13.79
CA THR A 17 -33.33 25.56 15.00
C THR A 17 -34.83 25.80 15.15
N LEU A 18 -35.63 24.74 15.01
CA LEU A 18 -37.07 24.82 15.23
C LEU A 18 -37.33 25.19 16.70
N PRO A 19 -38.23 26.15 16.98
CA PRO A 19 -38.55 26.52 18.35
C PRO A 19 -39.07 25.31 19.13
N GLY A 20 -38.54 25.11 20.33
CA GLY A 20 -38.90 23.98 21.19
C GLY A 20 -40.41 23.88 21.42
N ALA A 21 -40.91 22.65 21.46
CA ALA A 21 -42.33 22.35 21.62
C ALA A 21 -42.94 23.06 22.84
N GLN A 22 -43.68 24.15 22.60
CA GLN A 22 -44.51 24.77 23.62
C GLN A 22 -45.79 23.95 23.76
N ARG A 23 -45.93 23.26 24.90
CA ARG A 23 -47.22 22.70 25.32
C ARG A 23 -48.13 23.84 25.75
N THR A 24 -49.02 24.27 24.88
CA THR A 24 -50.15 25.14 25.24
C THR A 24 -51.23 24.28 25.91
N THR A 25 -51.29 24.31 27.24
CA THR A 25 -52.48 23.82 27.97
C THR A 25 -53.57 24.88 27.85
N MET A 26 -54.62 24.60 27.08
CA MET A 26 -55.79 25.47 26.98
C MET A 26 -56.65 25.30 28.24
N TYR A 27 -56.61 26.26 29.17
CA TYR A 27 -57.49 26.29 30.34
C TYR A 27 -58.91 26.70 29.94
N GLY A 28 -59.87 25.83 30.23
CA GLY A 28 -61.16 26.16 30.84
C GLY A 28 -62.23 26.85 30.00
N TYR A 29 -63.17 26.07 29.46
CA TYR A 29 -64.57 26.50 29.36
C TYR A 29 -65.48 25.40 29.93
N LYS A 30 -66.24 25.75 30.97
CA LYS A 30 -67.29 24.90 31.54
C LYS A 30 -68.34 24.64 30.46
N SER A 31 -68.50 23.37 30.08
CA SER A 31 -69.53 22.94 29.13
C SER A 31 -70.87 22.85 29.83
N SER A 32 -71.82 23.66 29.37
CA SER A 32 -73.26 23.51 29.60
C SER A 32 -73.78 22.43 28.65
N ASN A 33 -74.55 21.49 29.20
CA ASN A 33 -75.14 20.35 28.49
C ASN A 33 -75.89 20.76 27.22
N ASN A 34 -75.33 20.49 26.04
CA ASN A 34 -76.12 20.08 24.88
C ASN A 34 -75.25 19.37 23.83
N THR A 35 -75.68 18.19 23.43
CA THR A 35 -75.08 17.29 22.44
C THR A 35 -74.79 17.97 21.10
N ASN A 36 -73.53 17.94 20.67
CA ASN A 36 -73.15 17.91 19.25
C ASN A 36 -71.91 17.01 19.10
N ASN A 37 -72.15 15.77 18.64
CA ASN A 37 -71.11 14.74 18.41
C ASN A 37 -70.03 15.15 17.38
N ASN A 38 -70.22 16.27 16.68
CA ASN A 38 -69.31 16.74 15.62
C ASN A 38 -68.09 17.52 16.16
N ASP A 39 -68.21 18.21 17.30
CA ASP A 39 -67.11 19.01 17.87
C ASP A 39 -66.00 18.12 18.43
N ASN A 40 -66.37 16.93 18.93
CA ASN A 40 -65.43 15.91 19.41
C ASN A 40 -64.62 15.27 18.26
N VAL A 41 -65.19 15.18 17.05
CA VAL A 41 -64.49 14.60 15.89
C VAL A 41 -63.42 15.55 15.35
N LEU A 42 -63.69 16.85 15.34
CA LEU A 42 -62.70 17.84 14.91
C LEU A 42 -61.53 17.93 15.91
N LEU A 43 -61.83 17.94 17.21
CA LEU A 43 -60.81 17.94 18.26
C LEU A 43 -59.95 16.65 18.21
N ALA A 44 -60.57 15.49 18.02
CA ALA A 44 -59.84 14.23 17.86
C ALA A 44 -58.90 14.22 16.63
N LYS A 45 -59.35 14.80 15.50
CA LYS A 45 -58.51 14.94 14.30
C LYS A 45 -57.36 15.94 14.49
N LEU A 46 -57.58 17.00 15.27
CA LEU A 46 -56.52 17.96 15.62
C LEU A 46 -55.48 17.33 16.55
N ASP A 47 -55.92 16.52 17.52
CA ASP A 47 -55.02 15.76 18.40
C ASP A 47 -54.23 14.72 17.62
N GLU A 48 -54.87 14.00 16.69
CA GLU A 48 -54.20 13.05 15.80
C GLU A 48 -53.16 13.75 14.91
N LEU A 49 -53.52 14.91 14.34
CA LEU A 49 -52.59 15.72 13.55
C LEU A 49 -51.40 16.20 14.39
N SER A 50 -51.64 16.66 15.62
CA SER A 50 -50.58 17.09 16.54
C SER A 50 -49.63 15.94 16.87
N GLN A 51 -50.15 14.75 17.14
CA GLN A 51 -49.33 13.55 17.36
C GLN A 51 -48.53 13.16 16.12
N ASN A 52 -49.13 13.25 14.92
CA ASN A 52 -48.43 12.94 13.67
C ASN A 52 -47.31 13.95 13.37
N ILE A 53 -47.52 15.25 13.65
CA ILE A 53 -46.47 16.27 13.54
C ILE A 53 -45.34 15.99 14.52
N ALA A 54 -45.65 15.61 15.77
CA ALA A 54 -44.63 15.26 16.76
C ALA A 54 -43.78 14.05 16.30
N ARG A 55 -44.42 12.99 15.78
CA ARG A 55 -43.72 11.81 15.23
C ARG A 55 -42.87 12.14 14.00
N MET A 56 -43.36 13.03 13.14
CA MET A 56 -42.62 13.50 11.97
C MET A 56 -41.37 14.27 12.38
N ASN A 57 -41.47 15.16 13.38
CA ASN A 57 -40.33 15.89 13.92
C ASN A 57 -39.28 14.96 14.53
N GLU A 58 -39.69 13.96 15.31
CA GLU A 58 -38.77 12.96 15.88
C GLU A 58 -38.06 12.17 14.76
N SER A 59 -38.79 11.81 13.70
CA SER A 59 -38.23 11.10 12.55
C SER A 59 -37.23 11.97 11.78
N LEU A 60 -37.52 13.26 11.62
CA LEU A 60 -36.61 14.23 11.00
C LEU A 60 -35.34 14.44 11.83
N GLU A 61 -35.45 14.50 13.15
CA GLU A 61 -34.29 14.62 14.04
C GLU A 61 -33.38 13.39 13.94
N LYS A 62 -33.97 12.18 13.94
CA LYS A 62 -33.22 10.93 13.72
C LYS A 62 -32.55 10.90 12.35
N LEU A 63 -33.26 11.35 11.30
CA LEU A 63 -32.72 11.41 9.94
C LEU A 63 -31.56 12.41 9.85
N SER A 64 -31.70 13.59 10.46
CA SER A 64 -30.64 14.60 10.52
C SER A 64 -29.39 14.06 11.22
N SER A 65 -29.56 13.39 12.36
CA SER A 65 -28.45 12.74 13.08
C SER A 65 -27.77 11.65 12.24
N ALA A 66 -28.56 10.82 11.55
CA ALA A 66 -28.04 9.78 10.67
C ALA A 66 -27.26 10.37 9.49
N ASN A 67 -27.77 11.46 8.88
CA ASN A 67 -27.11 12.15 7.79
C ASN A 67 -25.76 12.72 8.22
N SER A 68 -25.68 13.36 9.40
CA SER A 68 -24.40 13.87 9.93
C SER A 68 -23.37 12.75 10.18
N LYS A 69 -23.81 11.57 10.65
CA LYS A 69 -22.92 10.40 10.80
C LYS A 69 -22.45 9.88 9.45
N PHE A 70 -23.33 9.85 8.45
CA PHE A 70 -22.99 9.43 7.10
C PHE A 70 -21.98 10.38 6.44
N GLU A 71 -22.14 11.69 6.60
CA GLU A 71 -21.17 12.68 6.12
C GLU A 71 -19.78 12.46 6.73
N LYS A 72 -19.70 12.26 8.05
CA LYS A 72 -18.43 11.94 8.73
C LYS A 72 -17.81 10.65 8.23
N PHE A 73 -18.63 9.62 7.99
CA PHE A 73 -18.18 8.36 7.41
C PHE A 73 -17.61 8.56 6.00
N MET A 74 -18.28 9.34 5.15
CA MET A 74 -17.81 9.64 3.80
C MET A 74 -16.47 10.38 3.81
N ILE A 75 -16.31 11.39 4.68
CA ILE A 75 -15.03 12.10 4.84
C ILE A 75 -13.92 11.13 5.24
N HIS A 76 -14.16 10.29 6.26
CA HIS A 76 -13.19 9.30 6.71
C HIS A 76 -12.81 8.30 5.61
N MET A 77 -13.78 7.86 4.81
CA MET A 77 -13.53 6.95 3.68
C MET A 77 -12.69 7.61 2.58
N ILE A 78 -12.90 8.90 2.30
CA ILE A 78 -12.10 9.65 1.33
C ILE A 78 -10.66 9.79 1.82
N GLU A 79 -10.46 10.17 3.09
CA GLU A 79 -9.14 10.28 3.70
C GLU A 79 -8.38 8.95 3.62
N LYS A 80 -9.04 7.84 3.99
CA LYS A 80 -8.46 6.50 3.91
C LYS A 80 -8.12 6.08 2.49
N ASN A 81 -8.94 6.44 1.50
CA ASN A 81 -8.63 6.17 0.09
C ASN A 81 -7.40 6.96 -0.38
N ASN A 82 -7.27 8.22 0.03
CA ASN A 82 -6.10 9.03 -0.30
C ASN A 82 -4.82 8.47 0.33
N GLU A 83 -4.89 8.01 1.58
CA GLU A 83 -3.77 7.31 2.24
C GLU A 83 -3.38 6.04 1.48
N MET A 84 -4.36 5.23 1.07
CA MET A 84 -4.12 4.02 0.31
C MET A 84 -3.49 4.30 -1.05
N GLU A 85 -3.92 5.34 -1.76
CA GLU A 85 -3.33 5.75 -3.04
C GLU A 85 -1.86 6.17 -2.87
N ASN A 86 -1.54 6.90 -1.80
CA ASN A 86 -0.16 7.26 -1.47
C ASN A 86 0.69 6.01 -1.21
N ASN A 87 0.19 5.07 -0.42
CA ASN A 87 0.88 3.80 -0.15
C ASN A 87 1.12 2.98 -1.44
N ILE A 88 0.14 2.95 -2.35
CA ILE A 88 0.31 2.30 -3.66
C ILE A 88 1.41 2.99 -4.48
N GLN A 89 1.47 4.32 -4.45
CA GLN A 89 2.49 5.06 -5.17
C GLN A 89 3.89 4.82 -4.61
N GLU A 90 4.04 4.74 -3.28
CA GLU A 90 5.32 4.36 -2.64
C GLU A 90 5.73 2.92 -2.99
N LEU A 91 4.79 1.98 -3.03
CA LEU A 91 5.09 0.62 -3.46
C LEU A 91 5.57 0.56 -4.92
N ARG A 92 4.99 1.37 -5.80
CA ARG A 92 5.42 1.46 -7.22
C ARG A 92 6.83 2.02 -7.37
N THR A 93 7.19 3.05 -6.61
CA THR A 93 8.55 3.61 -6.65
C THR A 93 9.57 2.60 -6.11
N ASN A 94 9.25 1.88 -5.04
CA ASN A 94 10.08 0.82 -4.49
C ASN A 94 10.26 -0.35 -5.48
N GLU A 95 9.19 -0.77 -6.16
CA GLU A 95 9.25 -1.80 -7.20
C GLU A 95 10.23 -1.40 -8.33
N GLN A 96 10.16 -0.14 -8.78
CA GLN A 96 11.03 0.36 -9.85
C GLN A 96 12.50 0.42 -9.42
N LEU A 97 12.77 0.78 -8.16
CA LEU A 97 14.12 0.75 -7.60
C LEU A 97 14.68 -0.68 -7.57
N ILE A 98 13.88 -1.65 -7.10
CA ILE A 98 14.28 -3.06 -7.05
C ILE A 98 14.60 -3.58 -8.45
N LYS A 99 13.75 -3.29 -9.46
CA LYS A 99 14.02 -3.68 -10.85
C LYS A 99 15.34 -3.14 -11.36
N THR A 100 15.62 -1.86 -11.09
CA THR A 100 16.88 -1.22 -11.49
C THR A 100 18.09 -1.88 -10.81
N ASN A 101 18.00 -2.12 -9.50
CA ASN A 101 19.06 -2.76 -8.74
C ASN A 101 19.32 -4.21 -9.22
N MET A 102 18.26 -4.96 -9.55
CA MET A 102 18.38 -6.33 -10.06
C MET A 102 19.15 -6.36 -11.40
N VAL A 103 18.82 -5.45 -12.32
CA VAL A 103 19.55 -5.32 -13.60
C VAL A 103 21.02 -4.98 -13.37
N GLN A 104 21.31 -4.04 -12.47
CA GLN A 104 22.71 -3.69 -12.14
C GLN A 104 23.46 -4.88 -11.53
N LEU A 105 22.87 -5.58 -10.57
CA LEU A 105 23.47 -6.77 -9.95
C LEU A 105 23.75 -7.87 -10.98
N GLN A 106 22.85 -8.07 -11.94
CA GLN A 106 23.07 -9.03 -13.03
C GLN A 106 24.25 -8.61 -13.91
N ILE A 107 24.39 -7.32 -14.23
CA ILE A 107 25.56 -6.80 -14.96
C ILE A 107 26.84 -7.02 -14.16
N TYR A 108 26.85 -6.72 -12.86
CA TYR A 108 28.01 -6.95 -12.00
C TYR A 108 28.37 -8.43 -11.92
N SER A 109 27.39 -9.31 -11.72
CA SER A 109 27.59 -10.77 -11.70
C SER A 109 28.23 -11.25 -13.00
N ASN A 110 27.67 -10.87 -14.15
CA ASN A 110 28.22 -11.24 -15.45
C ASN A 110 29.63 -10.70 -15.68
N ARG A 111 29.92 -9.46 -15.23
CA ARG A 111 31.27 -8.88 -15.32
C ARG A 111 32.25 -9.60 -14.42
N HIS A 112 31.87 -9.93 -13.19
CA HIS A 112 32.67 -10.70 -12.26
C HIS A 112 32.96 -12.09 -12.82
N GLU A 113 31.96 -12.79 -13.31
CA GLU A 113 32.13 -14.09 -13.94
C GLU A 113 33.11 -14.01 -15.10
N ASN A 114 32.93 -13.06 -16.03
CA ASN A 114 33.85 -12.87 -17.15
C ASN A 114 35.28 -12.55 -16.69
N LEU A 115 35.46 -11.69 -15.68
CA LEU A 115 36.78 -11.34 -15.16
C LEU A 115 37.50 -12.56 -14.58
N PHE A 116 36.80 -13.37 -13.77
CA PHE A 116 37.41 -14.53 -13.14
C PHE A 116 37.61 -15.69 -14.11
N THR A 117 36.57 -16.10 -14.84
CA THR A 117 36.61 -17.31 -15.67
C THR A 117 37.35 -17.11 -16.98
N LYS A 118 37.28 -15.92 -17.59
CA LYS A 118 37.89 -15.66 -18.90
C LYS A 118 39.24 -14.95 -18.84
N LEU A 119 39.56 -14.25 -17.74
CA LEU A 119 40.82 -13.51 -17.63
C LEU A 119 41.72 -14.05 -16.51
N LEU A 120 41.29 -13.96 -15.26
CA LEU A 120 42.17 -14.24 -14.11
C LEU A 120 42.58 -15.72 -14.03
N LEU A 121 41.61 -16.65 -14.10
CA LEU A 121 41.91 -18.08 -14.02
C LEU A 121 42.77 -18.58 -15.20
N PRO A 122 42.49 -18.22 -16.47
CA PRO A 122 43.37 -18.57 -17.58
C PRO A 122 44.78 -17.98 -17.44
N MET A 123 44.89 -16.71 -17.02
CA MET A 123 46.18 -16.05 -16.82
C MET A 123 47.01 -16.74 -15.73
N LEU A 124 46.38 -17.12 -14.61
CA LEU A 124 47.03 -17.88 -13.55
C LEU A 124 47.49 -19.26 -14.03
N ASN A 125 46.65 -19.96 -14.80
CA ASN A 125 46.99 -21.26 -15.37
C ASN A 125 48.23 -21.15 -16.29
N ASP A 126 48.25 -20.15 -17.17
CA ASP A 126 49.37 -19.93 -18.08
C ASP A 126 50.65 -19.50 -17.35
N LEU A 127 50.54 -18.72 -16.27
CA LEU A 127 51.66 -18.42 -15.39
C LEU A 127 52.22 -19.68 -14.72
N THR A 128 51.37 -20.55 -14.15
CA THR A 128 51.83 -21.83 -13.59
C THR A 128 52.53 -22.70 -14.63
N LYS A 129 52.00 -22.78 -15.86
CA LYS A 129 52.66 -23.51 -16.97
C LYS A 129 54.02 -22.91 -17.31
N PHE A 130 54.12 -21.59 -17.34
CA PHE A 130 55.36 -20.89 -17.63
C PHE A 130 56.41 -21.18 -16.55
N VAL A 131 56.06 -21.04 -15.28
CA VAL A 131 56.97 -21.32 -14.16
C VAL A 131 57.38 -22.79 -14.13
N LEU A 132 56.45 -23.72 -14.40
CA LEU A 132 56.77 -25.15 -14.53
C LEU A 132 57.79 -25.43 -15.64
N ARG A 133 57.67 -24.77 -16.79
CA ARG A 133 58.66 -24.88 -17.88
C ARG A 133 60.03 -24.33 -17.48
N MET A 134 60.05 -23.25 -16.71
CA MET A 134 61.30 -22.66 -16.19
C MET A 134 61.95 -23.54 -15.11
N ASN A 135 61.17 -24.37 -14.43
CA ASN A 135 61.65 -25.34 -13.45
C ASN A 135 62.12 -26.66 -14.09
N ARG A 136 62.43 -26.67 -15.40
CA ARG A 136 62.99 -27.83 -16.10
C ARG A 136 64.37 -27.54 -16.63
N ASP A 137 65.26 -28.51 -16.48
CA ASP A 137 66.61 -28.48 -17.03
C ASP A 137 66.59 -28.85 -18.54
N LYS A 138 67.75 -28.75 -19.21
CA LYS A 138 67.95 -29.06 -20.63
C LYS A 138 67.53 -30.49 -21.02
N ASP A 139 67.56 -31.41 -20.06
CA ASP A 139 67.13 -32.81 -20.21
C ASP A 139 65.65 -33.04 -19.83
N ASP A 140 64.85 -31.97 -19.73
CA ASP A 140 63.42 -31.97 -19.35
C ASP A 140 63.13 -32.49 -17.93
N LYS A 141 64.16 -32.62 -17.09
CA LYS A 141 64.03 -33.00 -15.67
C LYS A 141 63.71 -31.79 -14.80
N LEU A 142 62.88 -31.99 -13.78
CA LEU A 142 62.57 -30.95 -12.80
C LEU A 142 63.85 -30.57 -12.02
N ILE A 143 64.13 -29.26 -11.95
CA ILE A 143 65.25 -28.70 -11.18
C ILE A 143 64.92 -28.80 -9.69
N ASP A 144 63.71 -28.38 -9.31
CA ASP A 144 63.14 -28.56 -7.98
C ASP A 144 61.88 -29.43 -8.08
N ALA A 145 61.97 -30.66 -7.58
CA ALA A 145 60.87 -31.62 -7.64
C ALA A 145 59.68 -31.23 -6.76
N ASP A 146 59.92 -30.74 -5.54
CA ASP A 146 58.87 -30.39 -4.57
C ASP A 146 58.11 -29.14 -5.02
N PHE A 147 58.83 -28.16 -5.56
CA PHE A 147 58.22 -26.99 -6.18
C PHE A 147 57.43 -27.36 -7.43
N GLY A 148 57.94 -28.27 -8.27
CA GLY A 148 57.25 -28.78 -9.44
C GLY A 148 55.93 -29.47 -9.11
N VAL A 149 55.92 -30.35 -8.10
CA VAL A 149 54.69 -31.03 -7.62
C VAL A 149 53.68 -30.03 -7.09
N THR A 150 54.13 -29.00 -6.37
CA THR A 150 53.26 -27.95 -5.83
C THR A 150 52.59 -27.17 -6.96
N LEU A 151 53.33 -26.79 -8.00
CA LEU A 151 52.79 -26.07 -9.16
C LEU A 151 51.81 -26.92 -9.98
N GLU A 152 52.09 -28.21 -10.18
CA GLU A 152 51.14 -29.11 -10.87
C GLU A 152 49.85 -29.29 -10.06
N ARG A 153 49.94 -29.38 -8.73
CA ARG A 153 48.75 -29.41 -7.85
C ARG A 153 47.94 -28.12 -7.96
N LEU A 154 48.61 -26.97 -7.93
CA LEU A 154 47.97 -25.66 -8.03
C LEU A 154 47.30 -25.50 -9.41
N ARG A 155 47.96 -25.97 -10.47
CA ARG A 155 47.41 -26.02 -11.82
C ARG A 155 46.18 -26.93 -11.93
N ALA A 156 46.21 -28.10 -11.30
CA ALA A 156 45.06 -29.00 -11.26
C ALA A 156 43.86 -28.37 -10.53
N GLN A 157 44.11 -27.62 -9.45
CA GLN A 157 43.09 -26.86 -8.73
C GLN A 157 42.51 -25.72 -9.58
N LEU A 158 43.34 -24.99 -10.33
CA LEU A 158 42.88 -23.95 -11.26
C LEU A 158 42.01 -24.52 -12.39
N ASN A 159 42.36 -25.69 -12.93
CA ASN A 159 41.54 -26.34 -13.96
C ASN A 159 40.19 -26.82 -13.39
N LYS A 160 40.16 -27.35 -12.15
CA LYS A 160 38.90 -27.68 -11.45
C LYS A 160 38.03 -26.42 -11.24
N ALA A 161 38.66 -25.31 -10.86
CA ALA A 161 37.97 -24.03 -10.69
C ALA A 161 37.36 -23.51 -11.99
N LEU A 162 38.06 -23.64 -13.12
CA LEU A 162 37.55 -23.30 -14.45
C LEU A 162 36.36 -24.17 -14.88
N GLU A 163 36.37 -25.44 -14.50
CA GLU A 163 35.28 -26.39 -14.77
C GLU A 163 34.09 -26.26 -13.80
N GLY A 164 34.17 -25.34 -12.82
CA GLY A 164 33.13 -25.16 -11.80
C GLY A 164 32.99 -26.35 -10.84
N LYS A 165 34.03 -27.17 -10.69
CA LYS A 165 34.06 -28.32 -9.79
C LYS A 165 34.73 -27.95 -8.47
N ASP A 166 34.18 -28.46 -7.37
CA ASP A 166 34.69 -28.21 -6.02
C ASP A 166 36.17 -28.60 -5.88
N PHE A 167 36.88 -27.83 -5.05
CA PHE A 167 38.29 -28.03 -4.71
C PHE A 167 38.45 -29.20 -3.72
N CYS A 168 38.27 -30.44 -4.17
CA CYS A 168 38.64 -31.64 -3.41
C CYS A 168 39.90 -32.28 -4.00
#